data_AF-A0A9J6EA32-F1
#
_entry.id   AF-A0A9J6EA32-F1
#
_cell.length_a   1.000
_cell.length_b   1.000
_cell.length_c   1.000
_cell.angle_alpha   90.00
_cell.angle_beta   90.00
_cell.angle_gamma   90.00
#
_symmetry.space_group_name_H-M   'P 1'
#
loop_
_entity.id
_entity.type
_entity.pdbx_description
1 polymer ?
#
loop_
_entity_poly.entity_id
_entity_poly.type
_entity_poly.pdbx_seq_one_letter_code
_entity_poly.pdbx_strand_id
1 'polypeptide(L)'
;MGLEGAEVRAWVEERESRAREERAAERDARKEKMEQMELERRLQEEYQKTIQTKKLRLCIAYSSKFDLKNMVSDFANAVKADVIESDDICPCLVTEWLALNEASETELWFRSSGERRFSEFLVLQSGYAYMHREAELWPAVSIWHWVRAIVQFQLNWPHIKAVKENHRTQRTSACDHKDLEKSHS
;
A
#
# COMPACT_ATOMS: atom_id res chain seq x y z
N MET A 1 -16.06 -13.17 -14.39
CA MET A 1 -15.33 -11.91 -14.08
C MET A 1 -13.82 -12.08 -14.02
N GLY A 2 -13.25 -13.29 -13.83
CA GLY A 2 -11.81 -13.54 -14.10
C GLY A 2 -10.81 -12.85 -13.17
N LEU A 3 -11.26 -12.27 -12.04
CA LEU A 3 -10.38 -11.60 -11.08
C LEU A 3 -9.42 -12.61 -10.44
N GLU A 4 -8.13 -12.30 -10.48
CA GLU A 4 -7.06 -13.15 -9.93
C GLU A 4 -6.86 -12.94 -8.42
N GLY A 5 -7.19 -11.74 -7.91
CA GLY A 5 -7.10 -11.42 -6.50
C GLY A 5 -7.92 -10.19 -6.11
N ALA A 6 -8.17 -10.03 -4.80
CA ALA A 6 -8.77 -8.85 -4.21
C ALA A 6 -8.07 -8.52 -2.89
N GLU A 7 -7.92 -7.23 -2.61
CA GLU A 7 -7.35 -6.75 -1.34
C GLU A 7 -8.36 -5.86 -0.64
N VAL A 8 -8.65 -6.18 0.63
CA VAL A 8 -9.68 -5.49 1.40
C VAL A 8 -9.07 -4.96 2.68
N ARG A 9 -9.20 -3.65 2.91
CA ARG A 9 -8.87 -3.06 4.21
C ARG A 9 -10.00 -3.30 5.19
N ALA A 10 -9.67 -3.87 6.33
CA ALA A 10 -10.51 -3.88 7.51
C ALA A 10 -9.85 -3.05 8.62
N TRP A 11 -10.68 -2.32 9.35
CA TRP A 11 -10.29 -1.75 10.64
C TRP A 11 -10.94 -2.58 11.73
N VAL A 12 -10.13 -3.05 12.67
CA VAL A 12 -10.65 -3.55 13.94
C VAL A 12 -10.80 -2.34 14.82
N GLU A 13 -12.04 -1.90 14.98
CA GLU A 13 -12.39 -0.91 16.00
C GLU A 13 -12.36 -1.62 17.35
N GLU A 14 -11.17 -1.76 17.92
CA GLU A 14 -11.05 -2.17 19.31
C GLU A 14 -11.56 -1.01 20.17
N ARG A 15 -12.54 -1.29 21.03
CA ARG A 15 -13.26 -0.30 21.85
C ARG A 15 -12.29 0.64 22.59
N GLU A 16 -12.01 1.80 21.99
CA GLU A 16 -11.50 3.00 22.69
C GLU A 16 -12.55 3.58 23.68
N SER A 17 -13.53 2.79 24.12
CA SER A 17 -14.61 3.22 25.01
C SER A 17 -14.21 3.22 26.49
N ARG A 18 -12.92 3.23 26.83
CA ARG A 18 -12.44 3.30 28.22
C ARG A 18 -11.25 4.24 28.48
N ALA A 19 -10.71 4.92 27.46
CA ALA A 19 -9.51 5.75 27.62
C ALA A 19 -9.77 7.27 27.51
N ARG A 20 -11.00 7.69 27.22
CA ARG A 20 -11.37 9.12 27.07
C ARG A 20 -11.93 9.75 28.36
N GLU A 21 -12.25 8.97 29.38
CA GLU A 21 -12.85 9.47 30.64
C GLU A 21 -11.83 9.71 31.77
N GLU A 22 -10.58 9.23 31.68
CA GLU A 22 -9.58 9.37 32.75
C GLU A 22 -8.55 10.51 32.57
N ARG A 23 -8.65 11.32 31.50
CA ARG A 23 -7.66 12.39 31.24
C ARG A 23 -8.05 13.72 31.86
N ALA A 24 -8.12 13.73 33.18
CA ALA A 24 -8.19 14.95 33.99
C ALA A 24 -7.03 14.99 34.99
N ALA A 25 -5.79 15.12 34.51
CA ALA A 25 -4.67 15.67 35.28
C ALA A 25 -3.51 16.04 34.35
N GLU A 26 -3.20 17.33 34.32
CA GLU A 26 -2.33 17.98 33.35
C GLU A 26 -0.89 18.08 33.91
N ARG A 27 0.01 17.20 33.44
CA ARG A 27 1.48 17.37 33.28
C ARG A 27 2.20 16.01 33.20
N ASP A 28 1.80 15.18 32.25
CA ASP A 28 2.70 14.21 31.60
C ASP A 28 2.29 13.95 30.14
N ALA A 29 1.49 14.85 29.55
CA ALA A 29 0.87 14.70 28.25
C ALA A 29 1.84 14.52 27.07
N ARG A 30 3.12 14.89 27.19
CA ARG A 30 4.12 14.65 26.13
C ARG A 30 4.78 13.29 26.26
N LYS A 31 4.98 12.81 27.48
CA LYS A 31 5.57 11.51 27.77
C LYS A 31 4.54 10.41 27.59
N GLU A 32 3.32 10.62 28.10
CA GLU A 32 2.16 9.79 27.82
C GLU A 32 1.79 9.79 26.34
N LYS A 33 1.85 10.93 25.62
CA LYS A 33 1.61 10.93 24.17
C LYS A 33 2.71 10.21 23.40
N MET A 34 3.96 10.28 23.85
CA MET A 34 5.06 9.51 23.27
C MET A 34 4.93 8.02 23.58
N GLU A 35 4.61 7.65 24.81
CA GLU A 35 4.38 6.27 25.24
C GLU A 35 3.13 5.68 24.60
N GLN A 36 2.09 6.49 24.42
CA GLN A 36 0.88 6.13 23.70
C GLN A 36 1.13 6.02 22.21
N MET A 37 1.91 6.92 21.59
CA MET A 37 2.37 6.73 20.21
C MET A 37 3.26 5.48 20.06
N GLU A 38 4.12 5.20 21.04
CA GLU A 38 5.01 4.04 21.04
C GLU A 38 4.20 2.74 21.22
N LEU A 39 3.19 2.76 22.08
CA LEU A 39 2.26 1.65 22.28
C LEU A 39 1.36 1.46 21.07
N GLU A 40 0.79 2.53 20.50
CA GLU A 40 0.04 2.49 19.25
C GLU A 40 0.92 1.99 18.11
N ARG A 41 2.19 2.40 18.04
CA ARG A 41 3.15 1.88 17.07
C ARG A 41 3.40 0.38 17.27
N ARG A 42 3.61 -0.07 18.52
CA ARG A 42 3.82 -1.49 18.85
C ARG A 42 2.59 -2.34 18.57
N LEU A 43 1.42 -1.85 18.99
CA LEU A 43 0.14 -2.47 18.68
C LEU A 43 -0.04 -2.49 17.16
N GLN A 44 0.21 -1.40 16.44
CA GLN A 44 0.07 -1.39 15.00
C GLN A 44 1.03 -2.37 14.33
N GLU A 45 2.27 -2.51 14.80
CA GLU A 45 3.21 -3.56 14.36
C GLU A 45 2.69 -4.98 14.65
N GLU A 46 2.00 -5.19 15.78
CA GLU A 46 1.45 -6.49 16.20
C GLU A 46 0.07 -6.83 15.57
N TYR A 47 -0.70 -5.79 15.21
CA TYR A 47 -2.04 -5.85 14.64
C TYR A 47 -2.07 -5.81 13.11
N GLN A 48 -0.93 -5.53 12.46
CA GLN A 48 -0.76 -5.69 11.02
C GLN A 48 -0.83 -7.18 10.66
N LYS A 49 -2.06 -7.68 10.58
CA LYS A 49 -2.36 -9.03 10.14
C LYS A 49 -2.87 -8.96 8.73
N THR A 50 -2.05 -9.48 7.83
CA THR A 50 -2.46 -9.77 6.48
C THR A 50 -2.88 -11.23 6.43
N ILE A 51 -4.19 -11.49 6.37
CA ILE A 51 -4.70 -12.84 6.16
C ILE A 51 -4.81 -13.04 4.65
N GLN A 52 -4.03 -14.00 4.13
CA GLN A 52 -3.92 -14.23 2.70
C GLN A 52 -4.42 -15.62 2.32
N THR A 53 -5.25 -15.65 1.29
CA THR A 53 -5.63 -16.84 0.54
C THR A 53 -5.17 -16.67 -0.91
N LYS A 54 -5.32 -17.70 -1.76
CA LYS A 54 -4.95 -17.62 -3.18
C LYS A 54 -5.60 -16.47 -3.96
N LYS A 55 -6.69 -15.87 -3.47
CA LYS A 55 -7.46 -14.84 -4.19
C LYS A 55 -7.88 -13.64 -3.34
N LEU A 56 -7.60 -13.64 -2.03
CA LEU A 56 -8.04 -12.59 -1.12
C LEU A 56 -6.95 -12.28 -0.12
N ARG A 57 -6.61 -11.00 -0.02
CA ARG A 57 -5.75 -10.43 1.01
C ARG A 57 -6.59 -9.51 1.89
N LEU A 58 -6.74 -9.87 3.16
CA LEU A 58 -7.40 -9.03 4.16
C LEU A 58 -6.34 -8.25 4.94
N CYS A 59 -6.34 -6.93 4.80
CA CYS A 59 -5.40 -6.01 5.43
C CYS A 59 -6.04 -5.39 6.67
N ILE A 60 -5.70 -5.90 7.86
CA ILE A 60 -6.21 -5.40 9.14
C ILE A 60 -5.22 -4.39 9.73
N ALA A 61 -5.71 -3.21 10.13
CA ALA A 61 -4.88 -2.12 10.70
C ALA A 61 -3.70 -1.66 9.81
N TYR A 62 -3.80 -1.93 8.50
CA TYR A 62 -2.74 -1.68 7.53
C TYR A 62 -2.55 -0.19 7.21
N SER A 63 -1.29 0.24 7.08
CA SER A 63 -0.88 1.53 6.50
C SER A 63 0.32 1.35 5.57
N SER A 64 0.27 1.95 4.38
CA SER A 64 1.38 1.91 3.41
C SER A 64 2.66 2.59 3.92
N LYS A 65 2.60 3.38 4.98
CA LYS A 65 3.81 3.91 5.65
C LYS A 65 4.64 2.79 6.28
N PHE A 66 3.99 1.72 6.74
CA PHE A 66 4.66 0.56 7.29
C PHE A 66 5.42 -0.19 6.20
N ASP A 67 4.79 -0.42 5.05
CA ASP A 67 5.47 -1.02 3.89
C ASP A 67 6.69 -0.19 3.47
N LEU A 68 6.54 1.14 3.41
CA LEU A 68 7.65 2.03 3.08
C LEU A 68 8.79 1.95 4.10
N LYS A 69 8.48 1.92 5.40
CA LYS A 69 9.47 1.77 6.48
C LYS A 69 10.23 0.45 6.34
N ASN A 70 9.52 -0.66 6.12
CA ASN A 70 10.13 -1.98 6.00
C ASN A 70 10.99 -2.07 4.75
N MET A 71 10.48 -1.60 3.60
CA MET A 71 11.25 -1.56 2.35
C MET A 71 12.55 -0.77 2.50
N VAL A 72 12.50 0.43 3.10
CA VAL A 72 13.70 1.24 3.33
C VAL A 72 14.66 0.56 4.31
N SER A 73 14.14 -0.08 5.36
CA SER A 73 14.94 -0.83 6.31
C SER A 73 15.63 -2.04 5.65
N ASP A 74 14.92 -2.77 4.79
CA ASP A 74 15.44 -3.93 4.07
C ASP A 74 16.54 -3.50 3.09
N PHE A 75 16.32 -2.41 2.35
CA PHE A 75 17.34 -1.85 1.45
C PHE A 75 18.57 -1.38 2.23
N ALA A 76 18.39 -0.68 3.36
CA ALA A 76 19.51 -0.25 4.20
C ALA A 76 20.30 -1.43 4.76
N ASN A 77 19.62 -2.51 5.16
CA ASN A 77 20.27 -3.74 5.61
C ASN A 77 21.02 -4.46 4.47
N ALA A 78 20.44 -4.50 3.27
CA ALA A 78 21.08 -5.10 2.09
C ALA A 78 22.34 -4.32 1.68
N VAL A 79 22.30 -2.98 1.71
CA VAL A 79 23.48 -2.14 1.49
C VAL A 79 24.55 -2.38 2.56
N LYS A 80 24.15 -2.43 3.84
CA LYS A 80 25.09 -2.69 4.94
C LYS A 80 25.73 -4.09 4.86
N ALA A 81 25.01 -5.06 4.31
CA ALA A 81 25.48 -6.41 4.08
C ALA A 81 26.27 -6.58 2.76
N ASP A 82 26.50 -5.49 2.02
CA ASP A 82 27.21 -5.47 0.74
C ASP A 82 26.55 -6.35 -0.34
N VAL A 83 25.22 -6.51 -0.24
CA VAL A 83 24.42 -7.28 -1.21
C VAL A 83 24.01 -6.42 -2.41
N ILE A 84 23.79 -5.13 -2.17
CA ILE A 84 23.47 -4.11 -3.18
C ILE A 84 24.23 -2.83 -2.85
N GLU A 85 24.48 -1.97 -3.82
CA GLU A 85 25.02 -0.62 -3.59
C GLU A 85 23.89 0.41 -3.43
N SER A 86 24.18 1.57 -2.82
CA SER A 86 23.20 2.66 -2.71
C SER A 86 22.67 3.11 -4.07
N ASP A 87 23.52 3.02 -5.10
CA ASP A 87 23.22 3.48 -6.46
C ASP A 87 22.33 2.49 -7.23
N ASP A 88 22.22 1.25 -6.73
CA ASP A 88 21.32 0.21 -7.26
C ASP A 88 19.87 0.44 -6.84
N ILE A 89 19.62 1.28 -5.82
CA ILE A 89 18.27 1.60 -5.36
C ILE A 89 17.55 2.39 -6.46
N CYS A 90 16.61 1.72 -7.11
CA CYS A 90 15.85 2.26 -8.24
C CYS A 90 14.38 1.77 -8.22
N PRO A 91 13.50 2.32 -9.07
CA PRO A 91 12.10 1.87 -9.13
C PRO A 91 11.93 0.38 -9.48
N CYS A 92 12.91 -0.21 -10.17
CA CYS A 92 12.93 -1.64 -10.49
C CYS A 92 13.02 -2.47 -9.19
N LEU A 93 13.93 -2.11 -8.27
CA LEU A 93 14.09 -2.75 -6.97
C LEU A 93 12.85 -2.64 -6.07
N VAL A 94 12.13 -1.52 -6.12
CA VAL A 94 10.84 -1.36 -5.41
C VAL A 94 9.80 -2.36 -5.91
N THR A 95 9.77 -2.61 -7.21
CA THR A 95 8.83 -3.57 -7.83
C THR A 95 9.16 -5.00 -7.41
N GLU A 96 10.45 -5.34 -7.36
CA GLU A 96 10.93 -6.63 -6.86
C GLU A 96 10.63 -6.83 -5.39
N TRP A 97 10.83 -5.80 -4.55
CA TRP A 97 10.48 -5.87 -3.13
C TRP A 97 9.00 -6.13 -2.92
N LEU A 98 8.11 -5.50 -3.70
CA LEU A 98 6.67 -5.80 -3.67
C LEU A 98 6.39 -7.25 -4.06
N ALA A 99 7.02 -7.75 -5.14
CA ALA A 99 6.85 -9.12 -5.60
C ALA A 99 7.31 -10.17 -4.58
N LEU A 100 8.44 -9.93 -3.89
CA LEU A 100 8.96 -10.77 -2.81
C LEU A 100 8.00 -10.84 -1.62
N ASN A 101 7.27 -9.75 -1.35
CA ASN A 101 6.22 -9.69 -0.34
C ASN A 101 4.85 -10.19 -0.86
N GLU A 102 4.85 -10.90 -2.00
CA GLU A 102 3.66 -11.40 -2.69
C GLU A 102 2.64 -10.30 -3.05
N ALA A 103 3.05 -9.03 -3.05
CA ALA A 103 2.19 -7.89 -3.33
C ALA A 103 2.14 -7.63 -4.84
N SER A 104 0.99 -7.91 -5.46
CA SER A 104 0.74 -7.56 -6.85
C SER A 104 0.37 -6.08 -7.01
N GLU A 105 0.71 -5.50 -8.16
CA GLU A 105 0.20 -4.19 -8.54
C GLU A 105 -1.34 -4.18 -8.54
N THR A 106 -1.92 -3.10 -8.03
CA THR A 106 -3.38 -2.93 -8.01
C THR A 106 -3.84 -2.32 -9.34
N GLU A 107 -4.78 -2.95 -10.01
CA GLU A 107 -5.34 -2.45 -11.27
C GLU A 107 -6.62 -1.65 -11.09
N LEU A 108 -7.45 -2.03 -10.13
CA LEU A 108 -8.72 -1.39 -9.79
C LEU A 108 -8.78 -1.13 -8.30
N TRP A 109 -8.95 0.13 -7.94
CA TRP A 109 -9.11 0.58 -6.57
C TRP A 109 -10.53 1.07 -6.34
N PHE A 110 -11.30 0.36 -5.51
CA PHE A 110 -12.69 0.68 -5.21
C PHE A 110 -12.80 1.34 -3.84
N ARG A 111 -13.48 2.50 -3.76
CA ARG A 111 -13.77 3.17 -2.49
C ARG A 111 -15.19 3.68 -2.41
N SER A 112 -15.86 3.31 -1.33
CA SER A 112 -17.20 3.77 -0.96
C SER A 112 -17.16 5.14 -0.25
N SER A 113 -18.35 5.63 0.14
CA SER A 113 -18.56 6.86 0.92
C SER A 113 -18.23 8.17 0.20
N GLY A 114 -18.04 8.16 -1.11
CA GLY A 114 -17.85 9.37 -1.92
C GLY A 114 -16.50 10.07 -1.75
N GLU A 115 -15.56 9.44 -1.07
CA GLU A 115 -14.30 10.05 -0.64
C GLU A 115 -13.22 10.04 -1.73
N ARG A 116 -12.43 11.12 -1.82
CA ARG A 116 -11.34 11.31 -2.81
C ARG A 116 -9.96 11.25 -2.17
N ARG A 117 -9.59 10.12 -1.60
CA ARG A 117 -8.27 9.89 -1.01
C ARG A 117 -7.90 8.42 -1.03
N PHE A 118 -6.61 8.09 -0.89
CA PHE A 118 -6.16 6.71 -0.67
C PHE A 118 -6.24 6.29 0.80
N SER A 119 -6.18 7.26 1.73
CA SER A 119 -6.08 6.98 3.18
C SER A 119 -4.92 6.04 3.51
N GLU A 120 -3.78 6.18 2.83
CA GLU A 120 -2.60 5.33 3.04
C GLU A 120 -2.85 3.84 2.76
N PHE A 121 -3.79 3.50 1.86
CA PHE A 121 -4.04 2.11 1.44
C PHE A 121 -3.36 1.80 0.12
N LEU A 122 -2.51 0.77 0.11
CA LEU A 122 -1.83 0.21 -1.06
C LEU A 122 -1.17 1.25 -1.98
N VAL A 123 -0.52 2.25 -1.39
CA VAL A 123 0.02 3.40 -2.14
C VAL A 123 1.10 2.98 -3.12
N LEU A 124 2.00 2.07 -2.73
CA LEU A 124 3.08 1.58 -3.58
C LEU A 124 2.52 0.70 -4.73
N GLN A 125 1.50 -0.10 -4.44
CA GLN A 125 0.86 -1.02 -5.38
C GLN A 125 -0.09 -0.31 -6.34
N SER A 126 -0.65 0.85 -5.97
CA SER A 126 -1.72 1.54 -6.71
C SER A 126 -1.22 2.59 -7.70
N GLY A 127 0.07 2.59 -8.07
CA GLY A 127 0.67 3.63 -8.90
C GLY A 127 -0.02 3.86 -10.25
N TYR A 128 -0.61 2.82 -10.85
CA TYR A 128 -1.38 2.89 -12.10
C TYR A 128 -2.82 2.38 -11.95
N ALA A 129 -3.32 2.26 -10.70
CA ALA A 129 -4.65 1.73 -10.46
C ALA A 129 -5.73 2.69 -10.98
N TYR A 130 -6.77 2.14 -11.60
CA TYR A 130 -8.00 2.89 -11.85
C TYR A 130 -8.73 3.12 -10.52
N MET A 131 -8.90 4.38 -10.15
CA MET A 131 -9.57 4.75 -8.91
C MET A 131 -11.08 4.93 -9.13
N HIS A 132 -11.86 3.88 -8.81
CA HIS A 132 -13.32 3.97 -8.77
C HIS A 132 -13.81 4.50 -7.43
N ARG A 133 -14.65 5.51 -7.47
CA ARG A 133 -15.28 6.10 -6.29
C ARG A 133 -16.78 5.91 -6.36
N GLU A 134 -17.32 5.28 -5.34
CA GLU A 134 -18.75 5.10 -5.15
C GLU A 134 -19.26 6.01 -4.04
N ALA A 135 -20.40 6.66 -4.26
CA ALA A 135 -20.98 7.59 -3.29
C ALA A 135 -21.60 6.86 -2.08
N GLU A 136 -22.14 5.67 -2.33
CA GLU A 136 -22.80 4.81 -1.36
C GLU A 136 -21.85 4.41 -0.23
N LEU A 137 -22.38 4.37 1.00
CA LEU A 137 -21.65 3.86 2.17
C LEU A 137 -21.40 2.36 2.04
N TRP A 138 -20.32 1.86 2.65
CA TRP A 138 -19.93 0.44 2.56
C TRP A 138 -21.07 -0.56 2.81
N PRO A 139 -21.92 -0.42 3.86
CA PRO A 139 -23.01 -1.37 4.09
C PRO A 139 -24.09 -1.38 3.00
N ALA A 140 -24.17 -0.32 2.19
CA ALA A 140 -25.13 -0.16 1.10
C ALA A 140 -24.56 -0.56 -0.27
N VAL A 141 -23.28 -0.92 -0.36
CA VAL A 141 -22.64 -1.31 -1.63
C VAL A 141 -23.20 -2.65 -2.11
N SER A 142 -24.01 -2.59 -3.16
CA SER A 142 -24.50 -3.77 -3.88
C SER A 142 -23.56 -4.24 -5.00
N ILE A 143 -23.80 -5.45 -5.52
CA ILE A 143 -23.06 -6.03 -6.66
C ILE A 143 -23.10 -5.13 -7.91
N TRP A 144 -24.15 -4.34 -8.10
CA TRP A 144 -24.28 -3.46 -9.26
C TRP A 144 -23.24 -2.32 -9.26
N HIS A 145 -22.83 -1.86 -8.08
CA HIS A 145 -21.75 -0.88 -7.95
C HIS A 145 -20.40 -1.49 -8.36
N TRP A 146 -20.16 -2.76 -8.01
CA TRP A 146 -18.97 -3.49 -8.47
C TRP A 146 -18.97 -3.70 -9.98
N VAL A 147 -20.11 -4.08 -10.57
CA VAL A 147 -20.24 -4.19 -12.03
C VAL A 147 -19.94 -2.86 -12.70
N ARG A 148 -20.48 -1.75 -12.18
CA ARG A 148 -20.19 -0.40 -12.68
C ARG A 148 -18.70 -0.08 -12.61
N ALA A 149 -18.05 -0.37 -11.49
CA ALA A 149 -16.61 -0.15 -11.31
C ALA A 149 -15.77 -0.94 -12.32
N ILE A 150 -16.11 -2.21 -12.54
CA ILE A 150 -15.43 -3.07 -13.51
C ILE A 150 -15.63 -2.57 -14.93
N VAL A 151 -16.85 -2.18 -15.31
CA VAL A 151 -17.13 -1.64 -16.65
C VAL A 151 -16.35 -0.34 -16.88
N GLN A 152 -16.35 0.57 -15.89
CA GLN A 152 -15.58 1.80 -16.01
C GLN A 152 -14.07 1.53 -16.11
N PHE A 153 -13.55 0.58 -15.33
CA PHE A 153 -12.17 0.14 -15.46
C PHE A 153 -11.86 -0.37 -16.86
N GLN A 154 -12.68 -1.28 -17.41
CA GLN A 154 -12.50 -1.85 -18.73
C GLN A 154 -12.53 -0.79 -19.85
N LEU A 155 -13.40 0.22 -19.73
CA LEU A 155 -13.46 1.33 -20.68
C LEU A 155 -12.20 2.21 -20.64
N ASN A 156 -11.60 2.40 -19.47
CA ASN A 156 -10.38 3.19 -19.30
C ASN A 156 -9.09 2.38 -19.51
N TRP A 157 -9.19 1.05 -19.51
CA TRP A 157 -8.03 0.15 -19.57
C TRP A 157 -7.07 0.41 -20.74
N PRO A 158 -7.53 0.68 -21.98
CA PRO A 158 -6.60 0.96 -23.09
C PRO A 158 -5.69 2.17 -22.81
N HIS A 159 -6.24 3.22 -22.18
CA HIS A 159 -5.48 4.41 -21.81
C HIS A 159 -4.50 4.12 -20.66
N ILE A 160 -4.97 3.46 -19.60
CA ILE A 160 -4.13 3.08 -18.46
C ILE A 160 -2.97 2.19 -18.91
N LYS A 161 -3.26 1.20 -19.76
CA LYS A 161 -2.25 0.29 -20.31
C LYS A 161 -1.20 1.04 -21.12
N ALA A 162 -1.60 1.99 -21.97
CA ALA A 162 -0.66 2.80 -22.73
C ALA A 162 0.26 3.64 -21.83
N VAL A 163 -0.29 4.28 -20.79
CA VAL A 163 0.49 5.04 -19.80
C VAL A 163 1.46 4.12 -19.05
N LYS A 164 0.97 2.98 -18.57
CA LYS A 164 1.75 1.98 -17.83
C LYS A 164 2.92 1.46 -18.66
N GLU A 165 2.69 1.15 -19.93
CA GLU A 165 3.74 0.67 -20.84
C GLU A 165 4.79 1.76 -21.10
N ASN A 166 4.37 2.98 -21.43
CA ASN A 166 5.29 4.10 -21.68
C ASN A 166 6.21 4.36 -20.47
N HIS A 167 5.65 4.36 -19.26
CA HIS A 167 6.44 4.53 -18.05
C HIS A 167 7.35 3.34 -17.76
N ARG A 168 6.95 2.10 -18.08
CA ARG A 168 7.82 0.92 -17.95
C ARG A 168 9.00 1.02 -18.91
N THR A 169 8.79 1.37 -20.17
CA THR A 169 9.86 1.56 -21.15
C THR A 169 10.86 2.65 -20.73
N GLN A 170 10.36 3.77 -20.19
CA GLN A 170 11.22 4.83 -19.66
C GLN A 170 12.03 4.38 -18.44
N ARG A 171 11.45 3.54 -17.57
CA ARG A 171 12.11 3.01 -16.38
C ARG A 171 13.16 1.97 -16.71
N THR A 172 12.89 1.04 -17.62
CA THR A 172 13.89 0.05 -18.05
C THR A 172 15.09 0.75 -18.65
N SER A 173 14.90 1.76 -19.52
CA SER A 173 16.03 2.54 -20.05
C SER A 173 16.84 3.28 -18.98
N ALA A 174 16.25 3.62 -17.82
CA ALA A 174 16.93 4.28 -16.72
C ALA A 174 17.60 3.30 -15.73
N CYS A 175 17.09 2.06 -15.62
CA CYS A 175 17.72 0.98 -14.87
C CYS A 175 18.88 0.37 -15.70
N ASP A 176 18.67 0.10 -17.01
CA ASP A 176 19.64 -0.51 -17.93
C ASP A 176 20.88 0.38 -18.20
N HIS A 177 20.72 1.71 -18.18
CA HIS A 177 21.86 2.64 -18.37
C HIS A 177 22.91 2.52 -17.26
N LYS A 178 22.53 2.02 -16.08
CA LYS A 178 23.42 1.82 -14.93
C LYS A 178 24.21 0.51 -15.01
N ASP A 179 23.62 -0.54 -15.58
CA ASP A 179 24.31 -1.81 -15.83
C ASP A 179 25.45 -1.66 -16.85
N LEU A 180 25.27 -0.76 -17.84
CA LEU A 180 26.31 -0.45 -18.82
C LEU A 180 27.50 0.32 -18.22
N GLU A 181 27.25 1.26 -17.29
CA GLU A 181 28.32 2.01 -16.62
C GLU A 181 29.15 1.14 -15.67
N LYS A 182 28.53 0.14 -15.01
CA LYS A 182 29.24 -0.84 -14.16
C LYS A 182 30.09 -1.84 -14.94
N SER A 183 29.82 -2.05 -16.23
CA SER A 183 30.57 -3.01 -17.07
C SER A 183 31.89 -2.46 -17.62
N HIS A 184 32.22 -1.18 -17.37
CA HIS A 184 33.39 -0.47 -17.92
C HIS A 184 34.31 0.13 -16.83
N SER A 185 34.16 -0.27 -15.57
CA SER A 185 35.11 0.02 -14.47
C SER A 185 35.65 -1.29 -13.90
#